data_AF-A0AAU8IGJ3-F1
#
_entry.id   AF-A0AAU8IGJ3-F1
#
_cell.length_a   1.000
_cell.length_b   1.000
_cell.length_c   1.000
_cell.angle_alpha   90.00
_cell.angle_beta   90.00
_cell.angle_gamma   90.00
#
_symmetry.space_group_name_H-M   'P 1'
#
loop_
_entity.id
_entity.type
_entity.pdbx_description
1 polymer ?
#
loop_
_entity_poly.entity_id
_entity_poly.type
_entity_poly.pdbx_seq_one_letter_code
_entity_poly.pdbx_strand_id
1 'polypeptide(L)'
;MKKIILPALFGLIFIVLILTVFYYQNQGPAARLQLNHPGKMQTAPEKKTDALWPVNHDTISYTLQNHAIHITFNKGHNWIKVPVETDALFGGEYNGNREELIEGSYILTQNRAGFLTFDEADGENTKVVFTWTPDQGKTWRKSVVTGYFPSLRFRKVAFINAQSGYVILSGDRTMSQEVSRVYLTHNGGQSWKNVSDPGVTRLISDGGFVNASTGFLSYGTINPEKPDLYVTRDGGKSWEKASIHIPEKYQKIFVTAEVPKIEGDHLSVLVSQGPNGDYQGGKLKGKFISKDNGRTWTFSMEVQQDETEHE
;
A
#
# COMPACT_ATOMS: atom_id res chain seq x y z
N MET A 1 25.23 25.52 68.71
CA MET A 1 25.76 24.67 67.62
C MET A 1 24.58 24.35 66.72
N LYS A 2 24.47 24.67 65.42
CA LYS A 2 25.41 24.91 64.32
C LYS A 2 24.94 26.12 63.48
N LYS A 3 25.88 26.80 62.81
CA LYS A 3 25.67 27.96 61.93
C LYS A 3 25.05 27.55 60.59
N ILE A 4 24.19 28.42 60.06
CA ILE A 4 23.55 28.34 58.74
C ILE A 4 24.60 28.69 57.67
N ILE A 5 24.90 27.76 56.76
CA ILE A 5 25.62 28.02 55.51
C ILE A 5 24.89 27.24 54.41
N LEU A 6 23.89 27.87 53.78
CA LEU A 6 23.27 27.33 52.56
C LEU A 6 22.86 28.35 51.48
N PRO A 7 22.90 29.69 51.66
CA PRO A 7 22.64 30.60 50.53
C PRO A 7 23.90 30.93 49.69
N ALA A 8 25.11 30.57 50.14
CA ALA A 8 26.36 30.90 49.44
C ALA A 8 26.72 29.93 48.29
N LEU A 9 26.17 28.72 48.26
CA LEU A 9 26.52 27.71 47.24
C LEU A 9 25.75 27.90 45.92
N PHE A 10 24.51 28.39 45.99
CA PHE A 10 23.66 28.59 44.80
C PHE A 10 24.07 29.81 43.95
N GLY A 11 24.58 30.87 44.58
CA GLY A 11 25.07 32.06 43.85
C GLY A 11 26.33 31.78 43.02
N LEU A 12 27.21 30.90 43.50
CA LEU A 12 28.49 30.63 42.84
C LEU A 12 28.33 29.75 41.59
N ILE A 13 27.39 28.80 41.62
CA ILE A 13 27.10 27.93 40.46
C ILE A 13 26.46 28.72 39.32
N PHE A 14 25.59 29.70 39.64
CA PHE A 14 24.95 30.54 38.63
C PHE A 14 25.94 31.49 37.92
N ILE A 15 26.93 32.02 38.64
CA ILE A 15 27.97 32.90 38.06
C ILE A 15 28.89 32.11 37.12
N VAL A 16 29.26 30.87 37.48
CA VAL A 16 30.10 30.01 36.64
C VAL A 16 29.39 29.65 35.34
N LEU A 17 28.10 29.30 35.39
CA LEU A 17 27.29 28.97 34.22
C LEU A 17 27.17 30.15 33.24
N ILE A 18 26.91 31.36 33.75
CA ILE A 18 26.83 32.58 32.94
C ILE A 18 28.18 32.91 32.29
N LEU A 19 29.29 32.76 33.02
CA LEU A 19 30.63 32.97 32.47
C LEU A 19 31.01 31.95 31.40
N THR A 20 30.61 30.68 31.54
CA THR A 20 30.83 29.66 30.50
C THR A 20 30.00 29.90 29.25
N VAL A 21 28.74 30.33 29.37
CA VAL A 21 27.90 30.66 28.22
C VAL A 21 28.42 31.90 27.50
N PHE A 22 28.87 32.92 28.25
CA PHE A 22 29.49 34.11 27.67
C PHE A 22 30.82 33.78 26.98
N TYR A 23 31.64 32.90 27.56
CA TYR A 23 32.88 32.42 26.92
C TYR A 23 32.61 31.66 25.62
N TYR A 24 31.57 30.82 25.58
CA TYR A 24 31.19 30.07 24.38
C TYR A 24 30.58 30.94 23.29
N GLN A 25 29.74 31.91 23.65
CA GLN A 25 29.11 32.83 22.69
C GLN A 25 30.11 33.84 22.11
N ASN A 26 31.20 34.14 22.82
CA ASN A 26 32.23 35.07 22.36
C ASN A 26 33.37 34.40 21.56
N GLN A 27 33.31 33.07 21.35
CA GLN A 27 34.14 32.37 20.39
C GLN A 27 33.46 32.37 19.00
N GLY A 28 33.51 33.52 18.32
CA GLY A 28 33.24 33.58 16.88
C GLY A 28 34.26 32.74 16.09
N PRO A 29 33.95 32.29 14.86
CA PRO A 29 34.83 31.40 14.11
C PRO A 29 36.14 32.13 13.78
N ALA A 30 37.23 31.69 14.39
CA ALA A 30 38.57 32.11 13.99
C ALA A 30 38.91 31.45 12.64
N ALA A 31 38.73 32.20 11.57
CA ALA A 31 39.43 31.95 10.32
C ALA A 31 40.94 31.93 10.60
N ARG A 32 41.61 30.82 10.25
CA ARG A 32 43.07 30.81 10.11
C ARG A 32 43.48 30.26 8.75
N LEU A 33 44.35 31.07 8.16
CA LEU A 33 44.95 31.01 6.83
C LEU A 33 45.58 29.65 6.51
N GLN A 34 45.42 29.25 5.25
CA GLN A 34 46.24 28.23 4.62
C GLN A 34 47.71 28.65 4.60
N LEU A 35 48.61 27.70 4.89
CA LEU A 35 49.96 27.68 4.37
C LEU A 35 50.14 26.41 3.54
N ASN A 36 50.40 26.60 2.25
CA ASN A 36 50.66 25.55 1.27
C ASN A 36 51.95 24.78 1.59
N HIS A 37 51.88 23.45 1.47
CA HIS A 37 53.00 22.58 1.09
C HIS A 37 52.47 21.53 0.09
N PRO A 38 53.21 21.18 -0.98
CA PRO A 38 52.72 20.31 -2.03
C PRO A 38 52.84 18.84 -1.61
N GLY A 39 51.74 18.22 -1.23
CA GLY A 39 51.71 16.81 -0.83
C GLY A 39 50.39 16.16 -1.18
N LYS A 40 50.41 15.35 -2.25
CA LYS A 40 49.42 14.35 -2.70
C LYS A 40 47.97 14.58 -2.24
N MET A 41 47.10 14.94 -3.19
CA MET A 41 45.66 14.72 -3.07
C MET A 41 45.40 13.25 -2.71
N GLN A 42 45.15 12.98 -1.42
CA GLN A 42 44.38 11.82 -1.03
C GLN A 42 42.93 12.18 -1.31
N THR A 43 42.40 11.63 -2.40
CA THR A 43 40.97 11.54 -2.63
C THR A 43 40.33 11.02 -1.35
N ALA A 44 39.40 11.79 -0.78
CA ALA A 44 38.50 11.28 0.25
C ALA A 44 37.94 9.93 -0.24
N PRO A 45 37.85 8.89 0.61
CA PRO A 45 37.31 7.61 0.16
C PRO A 45 35.91 7.88 -0.41
N GLU A 46 35.72 7.53 -1.68
CA GLU A 46 34.38 7.46 -2.27
C GLU A 46 33.51 6.68 -1.28
N LYS A 47 32.41 7.29 -0.83
CA LYS A 47 31.35 6.58 -0.13
C LYS A 47 30.98 5.41 -1.02
N LYS A 48 31.40 4.19 -0.67
CA LYS A 48 30.94 2.97 -1.32
C LYS A 48 29.41 3.05 -1.27
N THR A 49 28.81 3.20 -2.44
CA THR A 49 27.36 3.14 -2.57
C THR A 49 26.99 1.70 -2.21
N ASP A 50 26.22 1.52 -1.14
CA ASP A 50 25.79 0.19 -0.74
C ASP A 50 25.09 -0.48 -1.94
N ALA A 51 25.50 -1.71 -2.26
CA ALA A 51 24.96 -2.43 -3.39
C ALA A 51 23.47 -2.72 -3.14
N LEU A 52 22.61 -2.36 -4.09
CA LEU A 52 21.17 -2.59 -3.99
C LEU A 52 20.83 -4.07 -4.23
N TRP A 53 19.91 -4.61 -3.44
CA TRP A 53 19.37 -5.98 -3.61
C TRP A 53 17.83 -5.95 -3.73
N PRO A 54 17.25 -6.76 -4.63
CA PRO A 54 15.81 -6.83 -4.80
C PRO A 54 15.14 -7.50 -3.59
N VAL A 55 13.87 -7.16 -3.36
CA VAL A 55 13.04 -7.77 -2.30
C VAL A 55 12.76 -9.25 -2.57
N ASN A 56 12.84 -9.67 -3.83
CA ASN A 56 12.61 -11.04 -4.27
C ASN A 56 13.51 -11.41 -5.47
N HIS A 57 13.39 -12.64 -5.98
CA HIS A 57 14.22 -13.14 -7.08
C HIS A 57 13.61 -12.93 -8.48
N ASP A 58 12.56 -12.14 -8.59
CA ASP A 58 11.85 -11.91 -9.85
C ASP A 58 12.66 -11.04 -10.82
N THR A 59 12.32 -11.16 -12.11
CA THR A 59 12.95 -10.32 -13.16
C THR A 59 12.62 -8.85 -12.97
N ILE A 60 11.37 -8.55 -12.60
CA ILE A 60 10.92 -7.20 -12.28
C ILE A 60 10.72 -7.15 -10.78
N SER A 61 11.48 -6.30 -10.10
CA SER A 61 11.47 -6.22 -8.64
C SER A 61 11.76 -4.79 -8.19
N TYR A 62 11.75 -4.56 -6.89
CA TYR A 62 12.08 -3.29 -6.28
C TYR A 62 12.94 -3.47 -5.03
N THR A 63 13.42 -2.35 -4.51
CA THR A 63 14.13 -2.29 -3.23
C THR A 63 13.84 -0.98 -2.52
N LEU A 64 13.76 -1.03 -1.19
CA LEU A 64 13.56 0.11 -0.30
C LEU A 64 14.83 0.33 0.55
N GLN A 65 15.90 0.74 -0.11
CA GLN A 65 17.20 0.97 0.51
C GLN A 65 17.62 2.43 0.38
N ASN A 66 18.45 2.89 1.32
CA ASN A 66 19.01 4.23 1.30
C ASN A 66 17.93 5.34 1.28
N HIS A 67 16.81 5.12 1.99
CA HIS A 67 15.65 6.03 2.05
C HIS A 67 15.07 6.34 0.65
N ALA A 68 15.17 5.39 -0.28
CA ALA A 68 14.66 5.53 -1.63
C ALA A 68 14.11 4.20 -2.14
N ILE A 69 13.08 4.29 -2.96
CA ILE A 69 12.61 3.18 -3.77
C ILE A 69 13.37 3.14 -5.10
N HIS A 70 13.91 1.97 -5.43
CA HIS A 70 14.44 1.69 -6.76
C HIS A 70 13.73 0.49 -7.37
N ILE A 71 13.50 0.52 -8.68
CA ILE A 71 12.94 -0.59 -9.45
C ILE A 71 13.99 -1.18 -10.37
N THR A 72 13.88 -2.47 -10.63
CA THR A 72 14.66 -3.19 -11.63
C THR A 72 13.73 -3.92 -12.58
N PHE A 73 14.09 -3.98 -13.87
CA PHE A 73 13.39 -4.76 -14.90
C PHE A 73 14.25 -5.91 -15.43
N ASN A 74 15.41 -6.14 -14.80
CA ASN A 74 16.40 -7.11 -15.24
C ASN A 74 17.10 -7.77 -14.05
N LYS A 75 16.34 -8.18 -13.03
CA LYS A 75 16.83 -8.98 -11.90
C LYS A 75 17.99 -8.33 -11.13
N GLY A 76 17.90 -7.02 -10.92
CA GLY A 76 18.87 -6.25 -10.13
C GLY A 76 20.16 -5.85 -10.85
N HIS A 77 20.30 -6.11 -12.16
CA HIS A 77 21.47 -5.65 -12.91
C HIS A 77 21.48 -4.12 -13.07
N ASN A 78 20.31 -3.51 -13.31
CA ASN A 78 20.13 -2.06 -13.37
C ASN A 78 19.01 -1.63 -12.42
N TRP A 79 19.17 -0.42 -11.88
CA TRP A 79 18.25 0.18 -10.92
C TRP A 79 17.83 1.57 -11.38
N ILE A 80 16.52 1.84 -11.27
CA ILE A 80 15.95 3.14 -11.57
C ILE A 80 15.33 3.68 -10.29
N LYS A 81 15.79 4.85 -9.85
CA LYS A 81 15.19 5.55 -8.70
C LYS A 81 13.79 6.04 -9.08
N VAL A 82 12.80 5.73 -8.25
CA VAL A 82 11.43 6.23 -8.40
C VAL A 82 11.37 7.64 -7.78
N PRO A 83 10.78 8.65 -8.45
CA PRO A 83 10.76 10.05 -8.00
C PRO A 83 9.65 10.31 -6.97
N VAL A 84 9.70 9.56 -5.87
CA VAL A 84 8.79 9.66 -4.73
C VAL A 84 9.60 9.51 -3.43
N GLU A 85 9.18 10.20 -2.38
CA GLU A 85 9.72 9.99 -1.04
C GLU A 85 9.20 8.65 -0.49
N THR A 86 10.04 7.92 0.25
CA THR A 86 9.66 6.59 0.76
C THR A 86 8.48 6.65 1.72
N ASP A 87 8.40 7.68 2.57
CA ASP A 87 7.32 7.81 3.54
C ASP A 87 5.95 7.99 2.87
N ALA A 88 5.93 8.60 1.67
CA ALA A 88 4.72 8.77 0.89
C ALA A 88 4.14 7.45 0.37
N LEU A 89 4.86 6.32 0.45
CA LEU A 89 4.36 4.99 0.08
C LEU A 89 3.57 4.31 1.23
N PHE A 90 3.61 4.88 2.43
CA PHE A 90 3.10 4.26 3.66
C PHE A 90 2.07 5.12 4.40
N GLY A 91 1.16 5.76 3.66
CA GLY A 91 0.16 6.66 4.22
C GLY A 91 -1.10 5.98 4.79
N GLY A 92 -1.88 6.77 5.52
CA GLY A 92 -3.09 6.33 6.23
C GLY A 92 -2.77 5.68 7.58
N GLU A 93 -3.66 4.80 8.05
CA GLU A 93 -3.53 4.06 9.32
C GLU A 93 -2.48 2.93 9.26
N TYR A 94 -1.57 2.92 8.27
CA TYR A 94 -0.64 1.81 8.08
C TYR A 94 0.45 1.78 9.16
N ASN A 95 0.41 0.71 9.97
CA ASN A 95 1.34 0.43 11.06
C ASN A 95 2.12 -0.89 10.88
N GLY A 96 2.15 -1.43 9.65
CA GLY A 96 2.84 -2.67 9.31
C GLY A 96 4.32 -2.49 8.96
N ASN A 97 4.90 -3.52 8.33
CA ASN A 97 6.29 -3.53 7.88
C ASN A 97 6.56 -2.42 6.84
N ARG A 98 7.63 -1.63 7.04
CA ARG A 98 8.05 -0.58 6.11
C ARG A 98 9.30 -0.95 5.29
N GLU A 99 9.75 -2.20 5.38
CA GLU A 99 10.83 -2.75 4.55
C GLU A 99 10.32 -3.26 3.19
N GLU A 100 9.01 -3.47 3.06
CA GLU A 100 8.32 -3.89 1.84
C GLU A 100 7.17 -2.94 1.52
N LEU A 101 6.83 -2.79 0.24
CA LEU A 101 5.66 -2.02 -0.18
C LEU A 101 4.37 -2.69 0.29
N ILE A 102 3.40 -1.85 0.66
CA ILE A 102 2.07 -2.34 1.04
C ILE A 102 1.44 -3.10 -0.13
N GLU A 103 0.97 -4.32 0.12
CA GLU A 103 0.28 -5.11 -0.89
C GLU A 103 -0.89 -4.32 -1.51
N GLY A 104 -1.03 -4.43 -2.84
CA GLY A 104 -2.04 -3.72 -3.60
C GLY A 104 -1.76 -2.23 -3.82
N SER A 105 -0.75 -1.62 -3.20
CA SER A 105 -0.45 -0.19 -3.40
C SER A 105 0.38 0.11 -4.64
N TYR A 106 0.83 -0.90 -5.38
CA TYR A 106 1.74 -0.75 -6.51
C TYR A 106 1.47 -1.75 -7.63
N ILE A 107 2.00 -1.46 -8.83
CA ILE A 107 1.99 -2.32 -10.01
C ILE A 107 3.42 -2.36 -10.54
N LEU A 108 3.96 -3.55 -10.79
CA LEU A 108 5.24 -3.74 -11.46
C LEU A 108 5.08 -4.71 -12.63
N THR A 109 5.15 -4.18 -13.85
CA THR A 109 5.13 -4.94 -15.10
C THR A 109 6.08 -4.31 -16.09
N GLN A 110 6.47 -5.05 -17.12
CA GLN A 110 7.43 -4.56 -18.13
C GLN A 110 6.98 -3.27 -18.82
N ASN A 111 5.65 -3.10 -18.96
CA ASN A 111 5.00 -2.00 -19.68
C ASN A 111 4.45 -0.90 -18.75
N ARG A 112 4.44 -1.13 -17.43
CA ARG A 112 3.93 -0.18 -16.44
C ARG A 112 4.50 -0.49 -15.06
N ALA A 113 5.18 0.48 -14.47
CA ALA A 113 5.41 0.52 -13.03
C ALA A 113 4.62 1.70 -12.45
N GLY A 114 3.89 1.49 -11.36
CA GLY A 114 3.05 2.51 -10.75
C GLY A 114 2.87 2.32 -9.25
N PHE A 115 2.70 3.42 -8.53
CA PHE A 115 2.65 3.47 -7.07
C PHE A 115 1.55 4.41 -6.64
N LEU A 116 0.75 3.98 -5.67
CA LEU A 116 -0.07 4.90 -4.89
C LEU A 116 0.85 5.59 -3.87
N THR A 117 0.86 6.91 -3.92
CA THR A 117 1.51 7.76 -2.94
C THR A 117 0.47 8.56 -2.19
N PHE A 118 0.82 8.92 -0.97
CA PHE A 118 -0.08 9.46 0.03
C PHE A 118 0.57 10.72 0.59
N ASP A 119 -0.03 11.86 0.29
CA ASP A 119 0.38 13.13 0.88
C ASP A 119 -0.63 13.47 1.98
N GLU A 120 -0.16 14.04 3.10
CA GLU A 120 -1.06 14.65 4.07
C GLU A 120 -1.86 15.78 3.40
N ALA A 121 -3.18 15.77 3.58
CA ALA A 121 -4.05 16.83 3.09
C ALA A 121 -4.41 17.78 4.23
N ASP A 122 -5.27 17.36 5.16
CA ASP A 122 -5.72 18.12 6.33
C ASP A 122 -6.17 17.16 7.44
N GLY A 123 -5.70 17.35 8.67
CA GLY A 123 -5.93 16.42 9.78
C GLY A 123 -5.51 14.99 9.43
N GLU A 124 -6.41 14.02 9.63
CA GLU A 124 -6.18 12.61 9.28
C GLU A 124 -6.46 12.31 7.79
N ASN A 125 -6.80 13.31 6.98
CA ASN A 125 -7.16 13.11 5.59
C ASN A 125 -5.92 13.00 4.71
N THR A 126 -5.98 12.04 3.80
CA THR A 126 -4.91 11.71 2.87
C THR A 126 -5.30 12.08 1.45
N LYS A 127 -4.42 12.78 0.75
CA LYS A 127 -4.48 12.92 -0.70
C LYS A 127 -3.84 11.69 -1.34
N VAL A 128 -4.57 11.04 -2.24
CA VAL A 128 -4.10 9.83 -2.92
C VAL A 128 -3.68 10.20 -4.35
N VAL A 129 -2.42 9.93 -4.67
CA VAL A 129 -1.83 10.22 -5.99
C VAL A 129 -1.35 8.91 -6.59
N PHE A 130 -1.61 8.69 -7.86
CA PHE A 130 -0.97 7.63 -8.63
C PHE A 130 0.26 8.21 -9.33
N THR A 131 1.44 7.67 -9.07
CA THR A 131 2.70 8.00 -9.73
C THR A 131 3.15 6.81 -10.56
N TRP A 132 3.34 6.95 -11.86
CA TRP A 132 3.66 5.82 -12.74
C TRP A 132 4.57 6.18 -13.91
N THR A 133 5.14 5.14 -14.50
CA THR A 133 5.93 5.20 -15.73
C THR A 133 5.41 4.15 -16.72
N PRO A 134 5.18 4.52 -17.99
CA PRO A 134 4.84 3.58 -19.06
C PRO A 134 6.07 3.05 -19.82
N ASP A 135 7.28 3.52 -19.48
CA ASP A 135 8.49 3.37 -20.31
C ASP A 135 9.72 3.01 -19.47
N GLN A 136 9.52 2.15 -18.47
CA GLN A 136 10.59 1.64 -17.59
C GLN A 136 11.38 2.75 -16.91
N GLY A 137 10.67 3.78 -16.44
CA GLY A 137 11.22 4.88 -15.65
C GLY A 137 11.94 5.96 -16.44
N LYS A 138 11.90 5.93 -17.79
CA LYS A 138 12.42 7.03 -18.63
C LYS A 138 11.61 8.31 -18.45
N THR A 139 10.28 8.19 -18.34
CA THR A 139 9.37 9.28 -18.00
C THR A 139 8.43 8.88 -16.88
N TRP A 140 8.11 9.85 -16.03
CA TRP A 140 7.21 9.69 -14.89
C TRP A 140 6.03 10.62 -15.01
N ARG A 141 4.85 10.12 -14.65
CA ARG A 141 3.57 10.82 -14.66
C ARG A 141 2.94 10.73 -13.27
N LYS A 142 2.17 11.75 -12.93
CA LYS A 142 1.41 11.81 -11.67
C LYS A 142 -0.03 12.24 -11.97
N SER A 143 -0.99 11.66 -11.26
CA SER A 143 -2.41 12.04 -11.30
C SER A 143 -3.00 11.92 -9.91
N VAL A 144 -3.84 12.86 -9.54
CA VAL A 144 -4.62 12.77 -8.30
C VAL A 144 -5.75 11.75 -8.50
N VAL A 145 -5.79 10.71 -7.66
CA VAL A 145 -6.92 9.77 -7.60
C VAL A 145 -8.06 10.42 -6.82
N THR A 146 -7.74 10.99 -5.66
CA THR A 146 -8.62 11.85 -4.88
C THR A 146 -7.80 12.85 -4.08
N GLY A 147 -8.31 14.09 -3.99
CA GLY A 147 -7.68 15.15 -3.19
C GLY A 147 -7.87 14.98 -1.69
N TYR A 148 -8.80 14.12 -1.29
CA TYR A 148 -9.22 13.94 0.09
C TYR A 148 -9.76 12.52 0.28
N PHE A 149 -9.21 11.81 1.26
CA PHE A 149 -9.73 10.52 1.73
C PHE A 149 -9.48 10.36 3.23
N PRO A 150 -10.52 10.11 4.04
CA PRO A 150 -10.40 10.02 5.49
C PRO A 150 -9.72 8.72 5.93
N SER A 151 -8.73 8.84 6.83
CA SER A 151 -8.09 7.75 7.60
C SER A 151 -7.97 6.44 6.83
N LEU A 152 -7.13 6.45 5.78
CA LEU A 152 -7.03 5.36 4.80
C LEU A 152 -6.53 4.05 5.43
N ARG A 153 -7.31 2.96 5.32
CA ARG A 153 -6.94 1.61 5.79
C ARG A 153 -6.64 0.65 4.66
N PHE A 154 -7.53 0.51 3.67
CA PHE A 154 -7.36 -0.40 2.53
C PHE A 154 -7.03 0.40 1.28
N ARG A 155 -6.10 -0.11 0.47
CA ARG A 155 -5.85 0.41 -0.88
C ARG A 155 -5.52 -0.72 -1.84
N LYS A 156 -6.03 -0.63 -3.06
CA LYS A 156 -5.64 -1.51 -4.16
C LYS A 156 -5.64 -0.75 -5.47
N VAL A 157 -4.58 -0.86 -6.25
CA VAL A 157 -4.49 -0.35 -7.63
C VAL A 157 -4.17 -1.50 -8.57
N ALA A 158 -4.90 -1.60 -9.69
CA ALA A 158 -4.56 -2.52 -10.76
C ALA A 158 -5.06 -2.01 -12.10
N PHE A 159 -4.52 -2.58 -13.17
CA PHE A 159 -4.94 -2.31 -14.55
C PHE A 159 -5.39 -3.59 -15.22
N ILE A 160 -6.54 -3.50 -15.89
CA ILE A 160 -7.16 -4.57 -16.67
C ILE A 160 -6.47 -4.66 -18.03
N ASN A 161 -6.12 -3.50 -18.59
CA ASN A 161 -5.37 -3.35 -19.82
C ASN A 161 -4.60 -2.01 -19.78
N ALA A 162 -3.95 -1.63 -20.89
CA ALA A 162 -3.16 -0.40 -20.93
C ALA A 162 -3.94 0.87 -20.55
N GLN A 163 -5.26 0.91 -20.76
CA GLN A 163 -6.10 2.09 -20.56
C GLN A 163 -7.07 2.00 -19.40
N SER A 164 -7.63 0.83 -19.14
CA SER A 164 -8.62 0.62 -18.08
C SER A 164 -7.95 0.11 -16.82
N GLY A 165 -8.19 0.78 -15.70
CA GLY A 165 -7.69 0.41 -14.39
C GLY A 165 -8.58 0.94 -13.27
N TYR A 166 -8.29 0.52 -12.05
CA TYR A 166 -9.08 0.87 -10.89
C TYR A 166 -8.20 1.16 -9.68
N VAL A 167 -8.71 2.00 -8.79
CA VAL A 167 -8.24 2.17 -7.41
C VAL A 167 -9.41 1.93 -6.47
N ILE A 168 -9.24 1.07 -5.49
CA ILE A 168 -10.21 0.78 -4.43
C ILE A 168 -9.62 1.24 -3.11
N LEU A 169 -10.35 2.06 -2.38
CA LEU A 169 -9.94 2.61 -1.09
C LEU A 169 -11.01 2.31 -0.03
N SER A 170 -10.58 2.04 1.21
CA SER A 170 -11.45 2.11 2.39
C SER A 170 -10.76 2.81 3.56
N GLY A 171 -11.54 3.42 4.45
CA GLY A 171 -11.05 4.17 5.60
C GLY A 171 -12.19 4.71 6.46
N ASP A 172 -11.89 5.74 7.26
CA ASP A 172 -12.83 6.37 8.21
C ASP A 172 -13.41 5.35 9.20
N ARG A 173 -12.53 4.55 9.81
CA ARG A 173 -12.96 3.37 10.55
C ARG A 173 -13.54 3.76 11.91
N THR A 174 -14.84 3.51 12.10
CA THR A 174 -15.54 3.71 13.37
C THR A 174 -16.36 2.48 13.74
N MET A 175 -16.10 1.87 14.90
CA MET A 175 -16.88 0.72 15.41
C MET A 175 -17.06 -0.42 14.39
N SER A 176 -15.96 -0.82 13.72
CA SER A 176 -15.92 -1.82 12.64
C SER A 176 -16.71 -1.46 11.38
N GLN A 177 -17.02 -0.18 11.20
CA GLN A 177 -17.57 0.37 9.96
C GLN A 177 -16.51 1.14 9.19
N GLU A 178 -16.61 1.17 7.87
CA GLU A 178 -15.73 1.93 6.98
C GLU A 178 -16.49 2.48 5.79
N VAL A 179 -16.03 3.61 5.27
CA VAL A 179 -16.41 4.06 3.92
C VAL A 179 -15.57 3.34 2.89
N SER A 180 -16.17 2.97 1.77
CA SER A 180 -15.44 2.42 0.62
C SER A 180 -15.67 3.27 -0.63
N ARG A 181 -14.63 3.43 -1.46
CA ARG A 181 -14.73 4.15 -2.73
C ARG A 181 -13.97 3.41 -3.82
N VAL A 182 -14.57 3.40 -5.01
CA VAL A 182 -13.95 2.89 -6.23
C VAL A 182 -13.71 4.05 -7.18
N TYR A 183 -12.52 4.09 -7.76
CA TYR A 183 -12.13 5.05 -8.78
C TYR A 183 -11.71 4.29 -10.03
N LEU A 184 -12.26 4.66 -11.19
CA LEU A 184 -11.92 4.04 -12.46
C LEU A 184 -11.15 5.02 -13.35
N THR A 185 -10.21 4.50 -14.13
CA THR A 185 -9.57 5.20 -15.23
C THR A 185 -9.86 4.49 -16.54
N HIS A 186 -10.02 5.27 -17.61
CA HIS A 186 -10.14 4.76 -18.99
C HIS A 186 -9.08 5.37 -19.93
N ASN A 187 -8.10 6.09 -19.37
CA ASN A 187 -7.04 6.79 -20.11
C ASN A 187 -5.64 6.47 -19.55
N GLY A 188 -5.46 5.25 -19.03
CA GLY A 188 -4.15 4.76 -18.63
C GLY A 188 -3.64 5.35 -17.31
N GLY A 189 -4.55 5.84 -16.46
CA GLY A 189 -4.26 6.47 -15.18
C GLY A 189 -4.10 7.99 -15.25
N GLN A 190 -4.27 8.63 -16.40
CA GLN A 190 -4.13 10.10 -16.52
C GLN A 190 -5.18 10.87 -15.70
N SER A 191 -6.39 10.32 -15.62
CA SER A 191 -7.43 10.81 -14.71
C SER A 191 -8.25 9.65 -14.15
N TRP A 192 -8.86 9.91 -12.99
CA TRP A 192 -9.63 8.95 -12.20
C TRP A 192 -11.01 9.52 -11.92
N LYS A 193 -12.04 8.67 -12.00
CA LYS A 193 -13.42 9.03 -11.72
C LYS A 193 -13.98 8.13 -10.63
N ASN A 194 -14.47 8.73 -9.55
CA ASN A 194 -15.23 8.01 -8.54
C ASN A 194 -16.54 7.48 -9.14
N VAL A 195 -16.87 6.23 -8.84
CA VAL A 195 -18.12 5.57 -9.24
C VAL A 195 -18.99 5.33 -8.01
N SER A 196 -20.24 4.92 -8.22
CA SER A 196 -21.17 4.58 -7.14
C SER A 196 -20.59 3.46 -6.25
N ASP A 197 -21.09 3.35 -5.04
CA ASP A 197 -20.77 2.28 -4.09
C ASP A 197 -22.02 1.46 -3.74
N PRO A 198 -21.87 0.25 -3.18
CA PRO A 198 -23.02 -0.60 -2.82
C PRO A 198 -23.78 -0.15 -1.56
N GLY A 199 -23.42 0.98 -0.92
CA GLY A 199 -24.01 1.43 0.35
C GLY A 199 -23.61 0.59 1.56
N VAL A 200 -22.54 -0.21 1.44
CA VAL A 200 -22.07 -1.11 2.50
C VAL A 200 -21.01 -0.40 3.35
N THR A 201 -21.25 -0.30 4.64
CA THR A 201 -20.37 0.37 5.61
C THR A 201 -19.49 -0.60 6.39
N ARG A 202 -19.07 -1.71 5.80
CA ARG A 202 -18.20 -2.72 6.46
C ARG A 202 -16.78 -2.66 5.90
N LEU A 203 -15.84 -3.30 6.59
CA LEU A 203 -14.46 -3.42 6.13
C LEU A 203 -14.40 -4.14 4.78
N ILE A 204 -13.70 -3.55 3.82
CA ILE A 204 -13.30 -4.27 2.59
C ILE A 204 -12.30 -5.37 2.98
N SER A 205 -12.61 -6.59 2.54
CA SER A 205 -11.67 -7.71 2.55
C SER A 205 -10.85 -7.76 1.27
N ASP A 206 -11.49 -7.58 0.11
CA ASP A 206 -10.83 -7.47 -1.18
C ASP A 206 -11.76 -6.83 -2.25
N GLY A 207 -11.23 -6.51 -3.42
CA GLY A 207 -12.01 -6.08 -4.56
C GLY A 207 -11.19 -5.95 -5.85
N GLY A 208 -11.88 -5.91 -6.98
CA GLY A 208 -11.22 -5.74 -8.27
C GLY A 208 -12.16 -5.88 -9.47
N PHE A 209 -11.62 -5.65 -10.66
CA PHE A 209 -12.36 -5.70 -11.91
C PHE A 209 -11.77 -6.74 -12.84
N VAL A 210 -12.63 -7.56 -13.43
CA VAL A 210 -12.24 -8.57 -14.44
C VAL A 210 -12.27 -8.01 -15.85
N ASN A 211 -13.07 -6.96 -16.08
CA ASN A 211 -13.12 -6.21 -17.32
C ASN A 211 -13.63 -4.78 -17.04
N ALA A 212 -13.73 -3.94 -18.07
CA ALA A 212 -14.08 -2.52 -17.90
C ALA A 212 -15.49 -2.26 -17.32
N SER A 213 -16.40 -3.24 -17.36
CA SER A 213 -17.77 -3.10 -16.83
C SER A 213 -18.05 -3.99 -15.61
N THR A 214 -17.37 -5.13 -15.46
CA THR A 214 -17.59 -6.10 -14.39
C THR A 214 -16.54 -5.99 -13.30
N GLY A 215 -16.99 -5.65 -12.09
CA GLY A 215 -16.14 -5.53 -10.91
C GLY A 215 -16.82 -6.01 -9.63
N PHE A 216 -16.02 -6.23 -8.61
CA PHE A 216 -16.41 -6.91 -7.39
C PHE A 216 -15.85 -6.21 -6.16
N LEU A 217 -16.64 -6.19 -5.09
CA LEU A 217 -16.23 -5.76 -3.75
C LEU A 217 -16.66 -6.83 -2.75
N SER A 218 -15.70 -7.32 -1.96
CA SER A 218 -15.89 -8.34 -0.95
C SER A 218 -15.74 -7.72 0.43
N TYR A 219 -16.73 -7.87 1.29
CA TYR A 219 -16.76 -7.25 2.61
C TYR A 219 -16.59 -8.28 3.72
N GLY A 220 -15.78 -7.93 4.72
CA GLY A 220 -15.70 -8.66 5.98
C GLY A 220 -16.98 -8.46 6.80
N THR A 221 -17.37 -9.48 7.55
CA THR A 221 -18.51 -9.43 8.47
C THR A 221 -18.14 -10.11 9.79
N ILE A 222 -18.72 -9.65 10.89
CA ILE A 222 -18.56 -10.30 12.21
C ILE A 222 -19.40 -11.58 12.19
N ASN A 223 -18.77 -12.73 12.48
CA ASN A 223 -19.41 -14.05 12.44
C ASN A 223 -20.12 -14.35 11.10
N PRO A 224 -19.38 -14.33 9.98
CA PRO A 224 -19.99 -14.48 8.66
C PRO A 224 -20.52 -15.90 8.46
N GLU A 225 -21.73 -16.02 7.91
CA GLU A 225 -22.29 -17.33 7.52
C GLU A 225 -22.00 -17.69 6.07
N LYS A 226 -21.80 -16.66 5.24
CA LYS A 226 -21.47 -16.72 3.82
C LYS A 226 -20.71 -15.45 3.42
N PRO A 227 -20.04 -15.43 2.25
CA PRO A 227 -19.34 -14.25 1.78
C PRO A 227 -20.31 -13.10 1.48
N ASP A 228 -19.84 -11.88 1.75
CA ASP A 228 -20.56 -10.66 1.42
C ASP A 228 -19.95 -10.01 0.18
N LEU A 229 -20.27 -10.59 -0.98
CA LEU A 229 -19.75 -10.20 -2.29
C LEU A 229 -20.77 -9.35 -3.04
N TYR A 230 -20.33 -8.22 -3.58
CA TYR A 230 -21.10 -7.34 -4.44
C TYR A 230 -20.48 -7.30 -5.83
N VAL A 231 -21.33 -7.17 -6.84
CA VAL A 231 -20.94 -7.10 -8.25
C VAL A 231 -21.53 -5.86 -8.91
N THR A 232 -20.73 -5.20 -9.74
CA THR A 232 -21.19 -4.28 -10.77
C THR A 232 -20.99 -4.92 -12.13
N ARG A 233 -21.87 -4.62 -13.08
CA ARG A 233 -21.74 -5.03 -14.50
C ARG A 233 -21.87 -3.87 -15.47
N ASP A 234 -21.87 -2.63 -14.96
CA ASP A 234 -22.07 -1.40 -15.71
C ASP A 234 -20.97 -0.36 -15.45
N GLY A 235 -19.80 -0.81 -14.98
CA GLY A 235 -18.65 0.03 -14.69
C GLY A 235 -18.82 0.82 -13.39
N GLY A 236 -19.47 0.23 -12.38
CA GLY A 236 -19.67 0.82 -11.07
C GLY A 236 -20.79 1.87 -11.00
N LYS A 237 -21.68 1.94 -11.99
CA LYS A 237 -22.84 2.84 -11.92
C LYS A 237 -23.88 2.29 -10.94
N SER A 238 -24.06 0.98 -10.92
CA SER A 238 -24.87 0.25 -9.96
C SER A 238 -24.14 -0.99 -9.44
N TRP A 239 -24.49 -1.39 -8.21
CA TRP A 239 -23.96 -2.55 -7.53
C TRP A 239 -25.12 -3.38 -6.98
N GLU A 240 -24.96 -4.70 -7.02
CA GLU A 240 -25.91 -5.64 -6.43
C GLU A 240 -25.17 -6.73 -5.66
N LYS A 241 -25.83 -7.29 -4.64
CA LYS A 241 -25.26 -8.40 -3.88
C LYS A 241 -25.30 -9.67 -4.73
N ALA A 242 -24.16 -10.36 -4.85
CA ALA A 242 -24.07 -11.63 -5.53
C ALA A 242 -24.70 -12.76 -4.70
N SER A 243 -25.36 -13.70 -5.35
CA SER A 243 -25.90 -14.91 -4.71
C SER A 243 -24.90 -16.05 -4.80
N ILE A 244 -24.43 -16.54 -3.64
CA ILE A 244 -23.46 -17.64 -3.58
C ILE A 244 -24.15 -18.86 -2.98
N HIS A 245 -24.28 -19.92 -3.78
CA HIS A 245 -24.86 -21.19 -3.36
C HIS A 245 -23.78 -22.08 -2.74
N ILE A 246 -23.77 -22.09 -1.40
CA ILE A 246 -22.82 -22.87 -0.60
C ILE A 246 -23.50 -24.17 -0.16
N PRO A 247 -22.93 -25.35 -0.46
CA PRO A 247 -23.41 -26.62 0.09
C PRO A 247 -23.50 -26.57 1.61
N GLU A 248 -24.52 -27.20 2.20
CA GLU A 248 -24.81 -27.13 3.65
C GLU A 248 -23.58 -27.45 4.52
N LYS A 249 -22.80 -28.47 4.13
CA LYS A 249 -21.56 -28.87 4.81
C LYS A 249 -20.45 -27.82 4.85
N TYR A 250 -20.52 -26.77 4.02
CA TYR A 250 -19.54 -25.69 3.94
C TYR A 250 -20.08 -24.33 4.38
N GLN A 251 -21.33 -24.25 4.83
CA GLN A 251 -21.85 -23.02 5.43
C GLN A 251 -21.00 -22.63 6.65
N LYS A 252 -20.78 -21.33 6.86
CA LYS A 252 -19.90 -20.79 7.92
C LYS A 252 -18.41 -21.17 7.79
N ILE A 253 -18.05 -22.05 6.84
CA ILE A 253 -16.66 -22.38 6.53
C ILE A 253 -16.16 -21.44 5.44
N PHE A 254 -16.76 -21.42 4.26
CA PHE A 254 -16.32 -20.55 3.17
C PHE A 254 -17.02 -19.19 3.24
N VAL A 255 -16.31 -18.17 3.75
CA VAL A 255 -16.93 -16.92 4.21
C VAL A 255 -16.26 -15.64 3.71
N THR A 256 -15.06 -15.70 3.14
CA THR A 256 -14.37 -14.53 2.59
C THR A 256 -14.03 -14.77 1.13
N ALA A 257 -14.68 -14.05 0.23
CA ALA A 257 -14.42 -14.17 -1.21
C ALA A 257 -13.20 -13.33 -1.60
N GLU A 258 -12.30 -13.93 -2.38
CA GLU A 258 -11.23 -13.22 -3.09
C GLU A 258 -11.79 -12.48 -4.31
N VAL A 259 -10.95 -11.75 -5.07
CA VAL A 259 -11.39 -11.17 -6.34
C VAL A 259 -11.64 -12.29 -7.35
N PRO A 260 -12.84 -12.34 -7.98
CA PRO A 260 -13.06 -13.25 -9.08
C PRO A 260 -12.12 -13.02 -10.26
N LYS A 261 -11.82 -14.09 -11.00
CA LYS A 261 -10.97 -14.08 -12.20
C LYS A 261 -11.74 -14.67 -13.38
N ILE A 262 -11.31 -14.34 -14.61
CA ILE A 262 -11.81 -14.99 -15.82
C ILE A 262 -11.06 -16.30 -15.98
N GLU A 263 -11.80 -17.40 -16.15
CA GLU A 263 -11.26 -18.72 -16.39
C GLU A 263 -12.00 -19.33 -17.58
N GLY A 264 -11.36 -19.30 -18.75
CA GLY A 264 -12.00 -19.70 -20.01
C GLY A 264 -13.23 -18.87 -20.32
N ASP A 265 -14.41 -19.49 -20.29
CA ASP A 265 -15.71 -18.91 -20.64
C ASP A 265 -16.55 -18.45 -19.44
N HIS A 266 -16.01 -18.58 -18.22
CA HIS A 266 -16.73 -18.27 -16.99
C HIS A 266 -15.87 -17.47 -16.02
N LEU A 267 -16.48 -17.02 -14.92
CA LEU A 267 -15.74 -16.46 -13.79
C LEU A 267 -15.55 -17.54 -12.73
N SER A 268 -14.38 -17.54 -12.10
CA SER A 268 -14.11 -18.34 -10.92
C SER A 268 -13.72 -17.44 -9.74
N VAL A 269 -14.10 -17.85 -8.53
CA VAL A 269 -13.72 -17.16 -7.29
C VAL A 269 -13.33 -18.20 -6.25
N LEU A 270 -12.25 -17.93 -5.54
CA LEU A 270 -11.88 -18.68 -4.34
C LEU A 270 -12.50 -18.00 -3.12
N VAL A 271 -13.06 -18.82 -2.24
CA VAL A 271 -13.65 -18.37 -0.99
C VAL A 271 -12.89 -19.05 0.15
N SER A 272 -12.20 -18.26 0.95
CA SER A 272 -11.43 -18.70 2.10
C SER A 272 -12.29 -18.73 3.37
N GLN A 273 -11.69 -19.25 4.43
CA GLN A 273 -12.35 -19.40 5.72
C GLN A 273 -12.36 -18.13 6.59
N GLY A 274 -11.83 -17.03 6.06
CA GLY A 274 -11.58 -15.82 6.82
C GLY A 274 -10.48 -16.02 7.88
N PRO A 275 -10.19 -14.97 8.67
CA PRO A 275 -9.03 -14.95 9.58
C PRO A 275 -9.16 -15.91 10.77
N ASN A 276 -10.37 -16.38 11.08
CA ASN A 276 -10.65 -17.24 12.24
C ASN A 276 -11.00 -18.68 11.86
N GLY A 277 -10.87 -19.05 10.58
CA GLY A 277 -11.21 -20.39 10.11
C GLY A 277 -10.14 -21.42 10.45
N ASP A 278 -10.57 -22.55 11.01
CA ASP A 278 -9.71 -23.67 11.45
C ASP A 278 -10.06 -25.00 10.76
N TYR A 279 -11.06 -25.01 9.86
CA TYR A 279 -11.51 -26.21 9.18
C TYR A 279 -10.38 -26.79 8.32
N GLN A 280 -10.07 -28.07 8.55
CA GLN A 280 -8.94 -28.77 7.90
C GLN A 280 -7.62 -27.99 8.01
N GLY A 281 -7.37 -27.37 9.17
CA GLY A 281 -6.16 -26.60 9.43
C GLY A 281 -6.12 -25.22 8.76
N GLY A 282 -7.27 -24.69 8.33
CA GLY A 282 -7.39 -23.35 7.76
C GLY A 282 -6.89 -23.19 6.32
N LYS A 283 -6.34 -24.26 5.72
CA LYS A 283 -5.71 -24.23 4.39
C LYS A 283 -6.66 -24.49 3.22
N LEU A 284 -7.92 -24.81 3.50
CA LEU A 284 -8.89 -25.18 2.47
C LEU A 284 -9.67 -23.96 2.00
N LYS A 285 -9.78 -23.78 0.69
CA LYS A 285 -10.65 -22.80 0.04
C LYS A 285 -11.72 -23.53 -0.79
N GLY A 286 -12.87 -22.90 -0.98
CA GLY A 286 -13.87 -23.35 -1.93
C GLY A 286 -13.75 -22.58 -3.24
N LYS A 287 -13.66 -23.28 -4.38
CA LYS A 287 -13.77 -22.67 -5.71
C LYS A 287 -15.23 -22.65 -6.15
N PHE A 288 -15.71 -21.48 -6.57
CA PHE A 288 -17.06 -21.27 -7.07
C PHE A 288 -17.01 -20.71 -8.49
N ILE A 289 -17.99 -21.09 -9.32
CA ILE A 289 -18.08 -20.69 -10.73
C ILE A 289 -19.36 -19.87 -10.94
N SER A 290 -19.23 -18.81 -11.75
CA SER A 290 -20.35 -18.03 -12.27
C SER A 290 -20.34 -18.01 -13.79
N LYS A 291 -21.50 -18.28 -14.39
CA LYS A 291 -21.75 -18.22 -15.84
C LYS A 291 -22.61 -17.01 -16.25
N ASP A 292 -22.93 -16.14 -15.31
CA ASP A 292 -23.86 -15.02 -15.47
C ASP A 292 -23.23 -13.68 -15.07
N ASN A 293 -21.92 -13.55 -15.33
CA ASN A 293 -21.10 -12.37 -15.01
C ASN A 293 -21.16 -11.98 -13.53
N GLY A 294 -21.08 -12.99 -12.65
CA GLY A 294 -20.90 -12.82 -11.21
C GLY A 294 -22.18 -12.56 -10.43
N ARG A 295 -23.38 -12.73 -11.03
CA ARG A 295 -24.65 -12.63 -10.31
C ARG A 295 -24.83 -13.80 -9.37
N THR A 296 -24.63 -15.01 -9.88
CA THR A 296 -24.79 -16.25 -9.14
C THR A 296 -23.52 -17.09 -9.21
N TRP A 297 -23.21 -17.73 -8.09
CA TRP A 297 -22.03 -18.56 -7.91
C TRP A 297 -22.45 -19.93 -7.40
N THR A 298 -21.88 -20.97 -7.99
CA THR A 298 -22.11 -22.37 -7.59
C THR A 298 -20.79 -23.01 -7.20
N PHE A 299 -20.80 -23.76 -6.10
CA PHE A 299 -19.62 -24.51 -5.66
C PHE A 299 -19.16 -25.48 -6.75
N SER A 300 -17.86 -25.50 -7.00
CA SER A 300 -17.22 -26.38 -7.97
C SER A 300 -16.39 -27.45 -7.27
N MET A 301 -15.40 -27.04 -6.48
CA MET A 301 -14.45 -27.95 -5.83
C MET A 301 -13.78 -27.29 -4.62
N GLU A 302 -13.17 -28.11 -3.78
CA GLU A 302 -12.21 -27.66 -2.77
C GLU A 302 -10.85 -27.42 -3.43
N VAL A 303 -10.08 -26.47 -2.90
CA VAL A 303 -8.72 -26.13 -3.34
C VAL A 303 -7.83 -26.00 -2.11
N GLN A 304 -6.67 -26.64 -2.12
CA GLN A 304 -5.67 -26.44 -1.06
C GLN A 304 -4.83 -25.21 -1.35
N GLN A 305 -4.56 -24.41 -0.31
CA GLN A 305 -3.84 -23.15 -0.43
C GLN A 305 -2.43 -23.30 -1.04
N ASP A 306 -1.73 -24.41 -0.77
CA ASP A 306 -0.37 -24.65 -1.24
C ASP A 306 -0.29 -24.91 -2.77
N GLU A 307 -1.41 -25.20 -3.45
CA GLU A 307 -1.46 -25.40 -4.91
C GLU A 307 -1.58 -24.07 -5.69
N THR A 308 -1.81 -22.94 -5.01
CA THR A 308 -2.16 -21.65 -5.65
C THR A 308 -1.01 -20.66 -5.83
N GLU A 309 0.21 -20.98 -5.37
CA GLU A 309 1.41 -20.12 -5.54
C GLU A 309 2.15 -20.35 -6.88
N HIS A 310 1.64 -21.21 -7.76
CA HIS A 310 2.33 -21.62 -8.99
C HIS A 310 1.55 -21.44 -10.31
N GLU A 311 0.44 -20.69 -10.31
CA GLU A 311 -0.30 -20.30 -11.53
C GLU A 311 -0.34 -18.79 -11.76
#